data_AF-G0MLA5-F1
#
_entry.id   AF-G0MLA5-F1
#
_cell.length_a   1.000
_cell.length_b   1.000
_cell.length_c   1.000
_cell.angle_alpha   90.00
_cell.angle_beta   90.00
_cell.angle_gamma   90.00
#
_symmetry.space_group_name_H-M   'P 1'
#
loop_
_entity.id
_entity.type
_entity.pdbx_description
1 polymer ?
#
loop_
_entity_poly.entity_id
_entity_poly.type
_entity_poly.pdbx_seq_one_letter_code
_entity_poly.pdbx_strand_id
1 'polypeptide(L)'
;MLPSIQGITNTQFDGGEVDVTFLEEYFKRNPNQKSARTVQKINGKLTENSKLLEIPNLVLRNSGKLSMFILERFNGRNLHLYNTFDCYTYDIVGFLREWVSGRGYLNLESLYISKSKEAFMDFDLTLIANEFNLTPHNDHFPRFYDYESV
;
A
#
# COMPACT_ATOMS: atom_id res chain seq x y z
N MET A 1 6.67 7.02 26.86
CA MET A 1 5.47 6.26 26.44
C MET A 1 4.39 7.28 26.08
N LEU A 2 3.73 7.16 24.93
CA LEU A 2 2.69 8.12 24.52
C LEU A 2 1.42 7.92 25.36
N PRO A 3 0.71 8.99 25.75
CA PRO A 3 -0.56 8.89 26.50
C PRO A 3 -1.65 8.18 25.69
N SER A 4 -2.58 7.52 26.38
CA SER A 4 -3.73 6.87 25.74
C SER A 4 -4.74 7.92 25.29
N ILE A 5 -4.77 8.20 23.99
CA ILE A 5 -5.74 9.12 23.37
C ILE A 5 -6.80 8.25 22.71
N GLN A 6 -8.04 8.34 23.17
CA GLN A 6 -9.15 7.57 22.60
C GLN A 6 -9.66 8.21 21.31
N GLY A 7 -10.23 7.38 20.42
CA GLY A 7 -10.90 7.85 19.21
C GLY A 7 -9.98 8.26 18.06
N ILE A 8 -8.68 7.90 18.11
CA ILE A 8 -7.78 8.12 16.98
C ILE A 8 -8.24 7.28 15.78
N THR A 9 -8.67 7.95 14.71
CA THR A 9 -9.09 7.32 13.46
C THR A 9 -8.10 7.50 12.32
N ASN A 10 -7.19 8.46 12.42
CA ASN A 10 -6.27 8.79 11.34
C ASN A 10 -4.89 9.07 11.95
N THR A 11 -3.87 8.37 11.45
CA THR A 11 -2.50 8.50 11.96
C THR A 11 -1.53 8.81 10.83
N GLN A 12 -0.61 9.74 11.07
CA GLN A 12 0.55 9.95 10.21
C GLN A 12 1.84 9.85 11.03
N PHE A 13 2.80 9.10 10.51
CA PHE A 13 4.14 8.99 11.06
C PHE A 13 5.15 9.65 10.11
N ASP A 14 5.76 10.73 10.59
CA ASP A 14 6.80 11.50 9.90
C ASP A 14 8.13 11.38 10.65
N GLY A 15 9.24 11.52 9.93
CA GLY A 15 10.59 11.48 10.51
C GLY A 15 11.51 10.48 9.83
N GLY A 16 12.46 9.92 10.59
CA GLY A 16 13.47 8.96 10.13
C GLY A 16 12.92 7.55 9.90
N GLU A 17 13.54 6.55 10.52
CA GLU A 17 13.05 5.16 10.45
C GLU A 17 12.05 4.86 11.58
N VAL A 18 11.15 3.90 11.35
CA VAL A 18 10.21 3.41 12.36
C VAL A 18 10.31 1.88 12.44
N ASP A 19 10.31 1.35 13.66
CA ASP A 19 10.36 -0.08 13.88
C ASP A 19 8.95 -0.69 13.77
N VAL A 20 8.85 -1.86 13.14
CA VAL A 20 7.57 -2.55 12.95
C VAL A 20 6.87 -2.87 14.27
N THR A 21 7.63 -3.23 15.31
CA THR A 21 7.08 -3.59 16.63
C THR A 21 6.36 -2.40 17.26
N PHE A 22 6.90 -1.19 17.07
CA PHE A 22 6.22 0.04 17.50
C PHE A 22 4.90 0.25 16.75
N LEU A 23 4.88 0.06 15.42
CA LEU A 23 3.66 0.20 14.64
C LEU A 23 2.59 -0.81 15.08
N GLU A 24 2.97 -2.08 15.27
CA GLU A 24 2.05 -3.12 15.75
C GLU A 24 1.44 -2.76 17.11
N GLU A 25 2.28 -2.37 18.07
CA GLU A 25 1.79 -1.95 19.39
C GLU A 25 0.87 -0.73 19.30
N TYR A 26 1.22 0.24 18.47
CA TYR A 26 0.43 1.45 18.29
C TYR A 26 -0.95 1.14 17.69
N PHE A 27 -1.02 0.37 16.61
CA PHE A 27 -2.28 0.04 15.95
C PHE A 27 -3.12 -0.93 16.77
N LYS A 28 -2.50 -1.81 17.55
CA LYS A 28 -3.21 -2.64 18.54
C LYS A 28 -3.90 -1.81 19.62
N ARG A 29 -3.28 -0.71 20.07
CA ARG A 29 -3.87 0.22 21.07
C ARG A 29 -4.94 1.12 20.47
N ASN A 30 -4.89 1.37 19.16
CA ASN A 30 -5.80 2.27 18.46
C ASN A 30 -6.57 1.52 17.34
N PRO A 31 -7.44 0.55 17.69
CA PRO A 31 -8.02 -0.38 16.71
C PRO A 31 -8.97 0.27 15.69
N ASN A 32 -9.45 1.50 15.92
CA ASN A 32 -10.42 2.18 15.07
C ASN A 32 -9.78 3.01 13.95
N GLN A 33 -8.59 2.64 13.47
CA GLN A 33 -7.94 3.35 12.37
C GLN A 33 -8.78 3.25 11.09
N LYS A 34 -9.17 4.39 10.57
CA LYS A 34 -9.72 4.56 9.22
C LYS A 34 -8.62 4.81 8.20
N SER A 35 -7.53 5.48 8.58
CA SER A 35 -6.38 5.68 7.69
C SER A 35 -5.06 5.73 8.43
N ALA A 36 -4.00 5.26 7.77
CA ALA A 36 -2.64 5.43 8.21
C ALA A 36 -1.73 5.86 7.07
N ARG A 37 -0.79 6.75 7.41
CA ARG A 37 0.28 7.17 6.51
C ARG A 37 1.62 7.03 7.20
N THR A 38 2.59 6.38 6.56
CA THR A 38 3.98 6.43 6.98
C THR A 38 4.82 7.12 5.91
N VAL A 39 5.55 8.16 6.32
CA VAL A 39 6.62 8.73 5.49
C VAL A 39 7.94 7.98 5.70
N GLN A 40 8.09 7.47 6.92
CA GLN A 40 9.25 6.75 7.43
C GLN A 40 9.50 5.41 6.72
N LYS A 41 10.76 5.00 6.65
CA LYS A 41 11.14 3.63 6.32
C LYS A 41 10.77 2.71 7.48
N ILE A 42 10.06 1.63 7.22
CA ILE A 42 9.72 0.63 8.23
C ILE A 42 10.85 -0.40 8.29
N ASN A 43 11.42 -0.59 9.49
CA ASN A 43 12.42 -1.61 9.77
C ASN A 43 11.78 -2.83 10.45
N GLY A 44 12.38 -4.00 10.20
CA GLY A 44 11.90 -5.27 10.75
C GLY A 44 11.04 -6.06 9.76
N LYS A 45 10.32 -7.05 10.27
CA LYS A 45 9.45 -7.94 9.49
C LYS A 45 8.01 -7.80 9.96
N LEU A 46 7.10 -7.53 9.03
CA LEU A 46 5.67 -7.61 9.30
C LEU A 46 5.25 -9.08 9.45
N THR A 47 4.26 -9.30 10.30
CA THR A 47 3.61 -10.61 10.44
C THR A 47 2.31 -10.63 9.65
N GLU A 48 1.81 -11.83 9.33
CA GLU A 48 0.57 -11.97 8.54
C GLU A 48 -0.67 -11.43 9.27
N ASN A 49 -0.63 -11.39 10.60
CA ASN A 49 -1.71 -10.87 11.45
C ASN A 49 -1.51 -9.39 11.84
N SER A 50 -0.67 -8.68 11.09
CA SER A 50 -0.36 -7.27 11.35
C SER A 50 -1.61 -6.41 11.27
N LYS A 51 -1.83 -5.55 12.28
CA LYS A 51 -2.94 -4.60 12.27
C LYS A 51 -2.79 -3.51 11.22
N LEU A 52 -1.58 -3.32 10.69
CA LEU A 52 -1.33 -2.41 9.56
C LEU A 52 -2.05 -2.87 8.28
N LEU A 53 -2.14 -4.19 8.05
CA LEU A 53 -2.72 -4.78 6.83
C LEU A 53 -4.25 -4.69 6.78
N GLU A 54 -4.88 -4.46 7.93
CA GLU A 54 -6.33 -4.32 8.09
C GLU A 54 -6.81 -2.86 7.99
N ILE A 55 -5.90 -1.88 7.95
CA ILE A 55 -6.27 -0.46 7.90
C ILE A 55 -6.90 -0.14 6.55
N PRO A 56 -8.14 0.40 6.50
CA PRO A 56 -8.85 0.57 5.23
C PRO A 56 -8.12 1.46 4.22
N ASN A 57 -7.46 2.52 4.67
CA ASN A 57 -6.73 3.44 3.80
C ASN A 57 -5.26 3.53 4.25
N LEU A 58 -4.36 2.92 3.49
CA LEU A 58 -2.96 2.80 3.86
C LEU A 58 -2.05 3.46 2.82
N VAL A 59 -1.19 4.38 3.28
CA VAL A 59 -0.18 5.02 2.45
C VAL A 59 1.21 4.81 3.06
N LEU A 60 2.10 4.15 2.33
CA LEU A 60 3.48 3.93 2.72
C LEU A 60 4.41 4.58 1.71
N ARG A 61 5.01 5.71 2.10
CA ARG A 61 5.89 6.47 1.19
C ARG A 61 7.26 5.82 0.98
N ASN A 62 7.63 4.89 1.85
CA ASN A 62 8.87 4.14 1.75
C ASN A 62 8.65 2.68 2.16
N SER A 63 7.78 1.99 1.42
CA SER A 63 7.43 0.59 1.68
C SER A 63 8.59 -0.36 1.39
N GLY A 64 9.46 0.02 0.45
CA GLY A 64 10.69 -0.69 0.13
C GLY A 64 10.50 -2.20 -0.08
N LYS A 65 11.27 -3.02 0.63
CA LYS A 65 11.21 -4.49 0.53
C LYS A 65 9.94 -5.11 1.13
N LEU A 66 9.17 -4.37 1.91
CA LEU A 66 7.90 -4.85 2.46
C LEU A 66 6.77 -4.78 1.44
N SER A 67 6.99 -4.14 0.29
CA SER A 67 5.93 -3.83 -0.68
C SER A 67 5.17 -5.06 -1.15
N MET A 68 5.87 -6.12 -1.57
CA MET A 68 5.21 -7.35 -2.02
C MET A 68 4.47 -8.08 -0.89
N PHE A 69 5.11 -8.18 0.29
CA PHE A 69 4.46 -8.80 1.46
C PHE A 69 3.14 -8.09 1.82
N ILE A 70 3.15 -6.77 1.79
CA ILE A 70 1.96 -5.95 2.07
C ILE A 70 0.94 -6.10 0.95
N LEU A 71 1.36 -6.02 -0.31
CA LEU A 71 0.49 -6.14 -1.47
C LEU A 71 -0.30 -7.46 -1.44
N GLU A 72 0.34 -8.58 -1.12
CA GLU A 72 -0.27 -9.92 -1.09
C GLU A 72 -1.23 -10.14 0.09
N ARG A 73 -1.10 -9.37 1.18
CA ARG A 73 -1.83 -9.62 2.45
C ARG A 73 -2.72 -8.48 2.89
N PHE A 74 -2.68 -7.36 2.17
CA PHE A 74 -3.51 -6.21 2.46
C PHE A 74 -4.98 -6.56 2.26
N ASN A 75 -5.80 -6.25 3.27
CA ASN A 75 -7.23 -6.56 3.27
C ASN A 75 -8.09 -5.29 3.45
N GLY A 76 -7.48 -4.11 3.29
CA GLY A 76 -8.17 -2.82 3.28
C GLY A 76 -8.67 -2.44 1.88
N ARG A 77 -9.06 -1.17 1.73
CA ARG A 77 -9.71 -0.62 0.53
C ARG A 77 -8.78 0.15 -0.38
N ASN A 78 -7.90 0.97 0.18
CA ASN A 78 -7.06 1.88 -0.60
C ASN A 78 -5.60 1.69 -0.19
N LEU A 79 -4.76 1.26 -1.12
CA LEU A 79 -3.35 0.97 -0.85
C LEU A 79 -2.44 1.79 -1.75
N HIS A 80 -1.58 2.61 -1.15
CA HIS A 80 -0.57 3.37 -1.86
C HIS A 80 0.84 3.00 -1.37
N LEU A 81 1.61 2.38 -2.25
CA LEU A 81 2.99 1.98 -2.00
C LEU A 81 3.93 2.83 -2.85
N TYR A 82 4.85 3.54 -2.21
CA TYR A 82 5.88 4.32 -2.89
C TYR A 82 7.27 3.81 -2.54
N ASN A 83 8.21 4.04 -3.46
CA ASN A 83 9.59 3.59 -3.37
C ASN A 83 9.66 2.07 -3.15
N THR A 84 8.85 1.33 -3.89
CA THR A 84 8.78 -0.13 -3.77
C THR A 84 10.07 -0.78 -4.30
N PHE A 85 10.57 -1.79 -3.58
CA PHE A 85 11.61 -2.70 -4.04
C PHE A 85 11.02 -4.11 -4.22
N ASP A 86 11.65 -4.93 -5.05
CA ASP A 86 11.29 -6.33 -5.27
C ASP A 86 9.85 -6.58 -5.77
N CYS A 87 9.16 -5.56 -6.30
CA CYS A 87 7.89 -5.71 -7.03
C CYS A 87 8.19 -5.91 -8.53
N TYR A 88 8.32 -7.15 -8.99
CA TYR A 88 8.64 -7.44 -10.39
C TYR A 88 7.38 -7.44 -11.27
N THR A 89 7.58 -7.31 -12.59
CA THR A 89 6.49 -7.24 -13.56
C THR A 89 5.49 -8.38 -13.40
N TYR A 90 5.96 -9.63 -13.34
CA TYR A 90 5.09 -10.80 -13.27
C TYR A 90 4.35 -10.94 -11.94
N ASP A 91 4.92 -10.46 -10.83
CA ASP A 91 4.24 -10.45 -9.54
C ASP A 91 3.04 -9.50 -9.58
N ILE A 92 3.22 -8.31 -10.16
CA ILE A 92 2.14 -7.34 -10.34
C ILE A 92 1.09 -7.86 -11.31
N VAL A 93 1.49 -8.50 -12.41
CA VAL A 93 0.53 -9.16 -13.33
C VAL A 93 -0.27 -10.23 -12.60
N GLY A 94 0.38 -11.09 -11.83
CA GLY A 94 -0.29 -12.13 -11.04
C GLY A 94 -1.29 -11.53 -10.05
N PHE A 95 -0.87 -10.52 -9.30
CA PHE A 95 -1.73 -9.78 -8.38
C PHE A 95 -2.96 -9.19 -9.10
N LEU A 96 -2.74 -8.44 -10.19
CA LEU A 96 -3.81 -7.77 -10.93
C LEU A 96 -4.78 -8.77 -11.55
N ARG A 97 -4.32 -9.95 -12.01
CA ARG A 97 -5.20 -11.02 -12.51
C ARG A 97 -6.17 -11.49 -11.44
N GLU A 98 -5.70 -11.73 -10.21
CA GLU A 98 -6.58 -12.15 -9.10
C GLU A 98 -7.55 -11.04 -8.69
N TRP A 99 -7.09 -9.78 -8.66
CA TRP A 99 -7.94 -8.64 -8.29
C TRP A 99 -9.02 -8.34 -9.34
N VAL A 100 -8.64 -8.16 -10.61
CA VAL A 100 -9.56 -7.83 -11.70
C VAL A 100 -10.54 -8.96 -12.00
N SER A 101 -10.14 -10.22 -11.78
CA SER A 101 -11.05 -11.37 -11.93
C SER A 101 -12.03 -11.53 -10.76
N GLY A 102 -11.89 -10.75 -9.68
CA GLY A 102 -12.71 -10.87 -8.48
C GLY A 102 -12.47 -12.18 -7.71
N ARG A 103 -11.30 -12.80 -7.87
CA ARG A 103 -10.92 -14.01 -7.11
C ARG A 103 -10.15 -13.69 -5.84
N GLY A 104 -9.42 -12.58 -5.83
CA GLY A 104 -8.63 -12.12 -4.70
C GLY A 104 -8.80 -10.63 -4.44
N TYR A 105 -8.36 -10.18 -3.27
CA TYR A 105 -8.30 -8.76 -2.92
C TYR A 105 -9.66 -8.04 -3.03
N LEU A 106 -10.75 -8.70 -2.63
CA LEU A 106 -12.13 -8.26 -2.85
C LEU A 106 -12.49 -6.93 -2.17
N ASN A 107 -11.79 -6.59 -1.09
CA ASN A 107 -12.00 -5.33 -0.39
C ASN A 107 -11.27 -4.16 -1.07
N LEU A 108 -10.29 -4.43 -1.94
CA LEU A 108 -9.47 -3.41 -2.56
C LEU A 108 -10.26 -2.65 -3.62
N GLU A 109 -10.35 -1.35 -3.46
CA GLU A 109 -11.02 -0.38 -4.34
C GLU A 109 -10.01 0.42 -5.16
N SER A 110 -8.85 0.77 -4.57
CA SER A 110 -7.78 1.46 -5.29
C SER A 110 -6.38 0.99 -4.92
N LEU A 111 -5.50 0.99 -5.91
CA LEU A 111 -4.09 0.63 -5.78
C LEU A 111 -3.22 1.67 -6.49
N TYR A 112 -2.21 2.14 -5.79
CA TYR A 112 -1.13 2.95 -6.34
C TYR A 112 0.21 2.31 -6.01
N ILE A 113 1.03 2.04 -7.03
CA ILE A 113 2.38 1.52 -6.88
C ILE A 113 3.36 2.43 -7.62
N SER A 114 4.37 2.93 -6.89
CA SER A 114 5.47 3.69 -7.46
C SER A 114 6.80 3.04 -7.12
N LYS A 115 7.56 2.69 -8.15
CA LYS A 115 8.91 2.15 -8.01
C LYS A 115 9.93 3.26 -7.77
N SER A 116 11.01 2.93 -7.06
CA SER A 116 12.19 3.80 -6.98
C SER A 116 12.93 3.79 -8.32
N LYS A 117 13.62 4.89 -8.67
CA LYS A 117 14.36 5.03 -9.95
C LYS A 117 15.39 3.90 -10.16
N GLU A 118 15.99 3.42 -9.08
CA GLU A 118 17.01 2.36 -9.09
C GLU A 118 16.40 0.98 -9.38
N ALA A 119 15.14 0.74 -9.01
CA ALA A 119 14.46 -0.53 -9.18
C ALA A 119 13.65 -0.63 -10.48
N PHE A 120 13.68 0.39 -11.34
CA PHE A 120 12.85 0.49 -12.53
C PHE A 120 13.25 -0.47 -13.67
N MET A 121 14.49 -0.98 -13.67
CA MET A 121 15.02 -1.76 -14.81
C MET A 121 14.26 -3.07 -15.05
N ASP A 122 13.67 -3.67 -14.01
CA ASP A 122 12.97 -4.96 -14.10
C ASP A 122 11.44 -4.81 -14.21
N PHE A 123 10.96 -3.60 -14.51
CA PHE A 123 9.54 -3.28 -14.57
C PHE A 123 9.09 -2.90 -15.98
N ASP A 124 8.35 -3.80 -16.63
CA ASP A 124 7.81 -3.60 -17.97
C ASP A 124 6.35 -3.15 -17.88
N LEU A 125 6.16 -1.82 -17.89
CA LEU A 125 4.85 -1.20 -17.94
C LEU A 125 4.09 -1.52 -19.23
N THR A 126 4.80 -1.78 -20.33
CA THR A 126 4.17 -2.07 -21.63
C THR A 126 3.52 -3.45 -21.60
N LEU A 127 4.20 -4.44 -21.01
CA LEU A 127 3.64 -5.77 -20.79
C LEU A 127 2.38 -5.70 -19.93
N ILE A 128 2.42 -5.00 -18.78
CA ILE A 128 1.26 -4.84 -17.91
C ILE A 128 0.11 -4.13 -18.65
N ALA A 129 0.41 -3.06 -19.38
CA ALA A 129 -0.60 -2.33 -20.13
C ALA A 129 -1.28 -3.20 -21.19
N ASN A 130 -0.50 -4.00 -21.94
CA ASN A 130 -1.03 -4.89 -22.97
C ASN A 130 -1.87 -6.03 -22.36
N GLU A 131 -1.40 -6.64 -21.27
CA GLU A 131 -2.10 -7.74 -20.59
C GLU A 131 -3.51 -7.35 -20.14
N PHE A 132 -3.67 -6.14 -19.62
CA PHE A 132 -4.94 -5.65 -19.07
C PHE A 132 -5.65 -4.63 -19.97
N ASN A 133 -5.19 -4.46 -21.21
CA ASN A 133 -5.71 -3.46 -22.17
C ASN A 133 -5.79 -2.03 -21.58
N LEU A 134 -4.79 -1.65 -20.79
CA LEU A 134 -4.72 -0.35 -20.14
C LEU A 134 -4.21 0.72 -21.10
N THR A 135 -4.74 1.92 -20.96
CA THR A 135 -4.21 3.10 -21.65
C THR A 135 -3.20 3.78 -20.74
N PRO A 136 -1.98 4.10 -21.21
CA PRO A 136 -1.03 4.89 -20.42
C PRO A 136 -1.67 6.21 -19.98
N HIS A 137 -1.43 6.59 -18.73
CA HIS A 137 -1.83 7.89 -18.23
C HIS A 137 -1.16 8.99 -19.07
N ASN A 138 -1.96 9.86 -19.68
CA ASN A 138 -1.52 11.07 -20.38
C ASN A 138 -2.05 12.33 -19.67
N ASP A 139 -1.60 13.51 -20.08
CA ASP A 139 -1.91 14.80 -19.43
C ASP A 139 -3.41 15.19 -19.46
N HIS A 140 -4.25 14.45 -20.18
CA HIS A 140 -5.70 14.67 -20.23
C HIS A 140 -6.46 13.95 -19.12
N PHE A 141 -5.83 12.99 -18.44
CA PHE A 141 -6.44 12.34 -17.29
C PHE A 141 -6.27 13.21 -16.03
N PRO A 142 -7.31 13.33 -15.19
CA PRO A 142 -7.21 14.06 -13.92
C PRO A 142 -6.09 13.49 -13.04
N ARG A 143 -5.27 14.37 -12.46
CA ARG A 143 -4.25 13.97 -11.47
C ARG A 143 -4.88 13.52 -10.14
N PHE A 144 -6.12 13.92 -9.90
CA PHE A 144 -6.89 13.59 -8.71
C PHE A 144 -8.24 13.06 -9.17
N TYR A 145 -8.59 11.88 -8.66
CA TYR A 145 -9.90 11.27 -8.86
C TYR A 145 -10.64 11.38 -7.53
N ASP A 146 -11.79 12.04 -7.54
CA ASP A 146 -12.73 12.02 -6.43
C ASP A 146 -13.60 10.78 -6.60
N TYR A 147 -13.43 9.80 -5.72
CA TYR A 147 -14.29 8.63 -5.68
C TYR A 147 -15.44 8.93 -4.71
N GLU A 148 -16.67 8.94 -5.21
CA GLU A 148 -17.84 8.99 -4.33
C GLU A 148 -17.86 7.72 -3.49
N SER A 149 -17.77 7.88 -2.17
CA SER A 149 -17.97 6.78 -1.24
C SER A 149 -19.45 6.39 -1.26
N VAL A 150 -19.74 5.25 -1.89
CA VAL A 150 -21.06 4.62 -1.96
C VAL A 150 -21.49 4.10 -0.59
#